data_AF-A0A8S1N107-F1
#
_entry.id   AF-A0A8S1N107-F1
#
_cell.length_a   1.000
_cell.length_b   1.000
_cell.length_c   1.000
_cell.angle_alpha   90.00
_cell.angle_beta   90.00
_cell.angle_gamma   90.00
#
_symmetry.space_group_name_H-M   'P 1'
#
loop_
_entity.id
_entity.type
_entity.pdbx_description
1 polymer ?
#
loop_
_entity_poly.entity_id
_entity_poly.type
_entity_poly.pdbx_seq_one_letter_code
_entity_poly.pdbx_strand_id
1 'polypeptide(L)'
;MNDKKKKLKITRIVKDLCFDDSPRGSQKKKVTQQIKSCLKYKYKINRFLTFNNLYQRTDYVLVTLQEESGVDQILEKCNLNKWYGVIMDYFGCCHQLLNYFNYDKQKWKFINDQRVYIRRAPEPLDIIWQNFNTSHSEKRCKRLMVFSLNFFVVLIGAFIVYGISYTQNQAQSSNTFYVKYLLSGLCALAILIINQILEMLIKITSKYEKHTTYTKETRSVMVTQTIMQFLKTALVPFGLFIFTDFIQNNLTAIYNLIILQMLEILDP
;
A
#
# COMPACT_ATOMS: atom_id res chain seq x y z
N MET A 1 -27.47 11.02 6.93
CA MET A 1 -28.63 10.29 6.33
C MET A 1 -28.78 8.83 6.77
N ASN A 2 -27.77 8.20 7.40
CA ASN A 2 -27.77 6.77 7.73
C ASN A 2 -28.55 6.36 9.01
N ASP A 3 -28.75 7.28 9.96
CA ASP A 3 -29.41 6.97 11.23
C ASP A 3 -30.93 6.79 11.12
N LYS A 4 -31.59 7.52 10.21
CA LYS A 4 -33.04 7.34 9.96
C LYS A 4 -33.33 5.95 9.35
N LYS A 5 -32.47 5.48 8.43
CA LYS A 5 -32.59 4.13 7.84
C LYS A 5 -32.34 3.01 8.87
N LYS A 6 -31.37 3.18 9.78
CA LYS A 6 -31.12 2.24 10.89
C LYS A 6 -32.30 2.15 11.86
N LYS A 7 -32.93 3.28 12.19
CA LYS A 7 -34.12 3.33 13.06
C LYS A 7 -35.29 2.54 12.48
N LEU A 8 -35.56 2.71 11.17
CA LEU A 8 -36.64 2.02 10.45
C LEU A 8 -36.43 0.50 10.36
N LYS A 9 -35.18 0.02 10.21
CA LYS A 9 -34.90 -1.43 10.10
C LYS A 9 -35.09 -2.17 11.43
N ILE A 10 -34.79 -1.53 12.56
CA ILE A 10 -35.02 -2.10 13.90
C ILE A 10 -36.52 -2.14 14.23
N THR A 11 -37.32 -1.17 13.76
CA THR A 11 -38.77 -1.18 13.98
C THR A 11 -39.48 -2.33 13.25
N ARG A 12 -38.96 -2.78 12.10
CA ARG A 12 -39.49 -3.98 11.39
C ARG A 12 -39.18 -5.28 12.13
N ILE A 13 -37.93 -5.48 12.55
CA ILE A 13 -37.52 -6.72 13.24
C ILE A 13 -38.26 -6.93 14.57
N VAL A 14 -38.59 -5.84 15.29
CA VAL A 14 -39.40 -5.92 16.52
C VAL A 14 -40.87 -6.22 16.23
N LYS A 15 -41.38 -5.84 15.06
CA LYS A 15 -42.74 -6.15 14.62
C LYS A 15 -42.88 -7.63 14.22
N ASP A 16 -41.83 -8.20 13.64
CA ASP A 16 -41.84 -9.58 13.13
C ASP A 16 -41.53 -10.63 14.22
N LEU A 17 -40.96 -10.23 15.37
CA LEU A 17 -40.66 -11.11 16.52
C LEU A 17 -41.73 -11.08 17.61
N CYS A 18 -42.78 -10.27 17.47
CA CYS A 18 -43.87 -10.19 18.44
C CYS A 18 -45.19 -10.62 17.80
N PHE A 19 -45.48 -11.91 17.94
CA PHE A 19 -46.79 -12.57 18.08
C PHE A 19 -48.06 -11.76 17.75
N ASP A 20 -48.91 -12.38 16.92
CA ASP A 20 -50.21 -11.93 16.38
C ASP A 20 -51.31 -11.66 17.43
N ASP A 21 -51.06 -11.84 18.73
CA ASP A 21 -52.06 -11.60 19.75
C ASP A 21 -51.89 -10.20 20.35
N SER A 22 -52.67 -9.24 19.85
CA SER A 22 -52.72 -7.87 20.39
C SER A 22 -53.05 -7.88 21.89
N PRO A 23 -52.11 -7.51 22.79
CA PRO A 23 -52.41 -7.49 24.22
C PRO A 23 -53.41 -6.38 24.56
N ARG A 24 -54.37 -6.68 25.45
CA ARG A 24 -55.31 -5.71 26.03
C ARG A 24 -54.53 -4.56 26.70
N GLY A 25 -55.07 -3.35 26.61
CA GLY A 25 -54.34 -2.07 26.74
C GLY A 25 -53.46 -1.85 27.99
N SER A 26 -53.67 -2.56 29.10
CA SER A 26 -52.82 -2.43 30.30
C SER A 26 -51.49 -3.19 30.19
N GLN A 27 -51.44 -4.31 29.47
CA GLN A 27 -50.20 -5.08 29.27
C GLN A 27 -49.25 -4.40 28.26
N LYS A 28 -49.80 -3.70 27.25
CA LYS A 28 -48.98 -2.92 26.29
C LYS A 28 -48.10 -1.87 26.96
N LYS A 29 -48.58 -1.23 28.03
CA LYS A 29 -47.81 -0.22 28.78
C LYS A 29 -46.62 -0.86 29.53
N LYS A 30 -46.82 -2.02 30.17
CA LYS A 30 -45.74 -2.74 30.88
C LYS A 30 -44.65 -3.21 29.90
N VAL A 31 -45.04 -3.80 28.77
CA VAL A 31 -44.11 -4.28 27.75
C VAL A 31 -43.32 -3.13 27.11
N THR A 32 -43.98 -2.03 26.76
CA THR A 32 -43.26 -0.86 26.19
C THR A 32 -42.30 -0.22 27.20
N GLN A 33 -42.60 -0.25 28.50
CA GLN A 33 -41.71 0.25 29.54
C GLN A 33 -40.48 -0.65 29.74
N GLN A 34 -40.65 -1.97 29.70
CA GLN A 34 -39.53 -2.93 29.69
C GLN A 34 -38.64 -2.80 28.44
N ILE A 35 -39.24 -2.62 27.26
CA ILE A 35 -38.46 -2.40 26.04
C ILE A 35 -37.64 -1.10 26.14
N LYS A 36 -38.22 -0.02 26.68
CA LYS A 36 -37.50 1.24 26.90
C LYS A 36 -36.34 1.09 27.89
N SER A 37 -36.51 0.32 28.97
CA SER A 37 -35.43 0.10 29.94
C SER A 37 -34.30 -0.75 29.35
N CYS A 38 -34.62 -1.82 28.59
CA CYS A 38 -33.63 -2.62 27.88
C CYS A 38 -32.85 -1.80 26.83
N LEU A 39 -33.53 -0.95 26.06
CA LEU A 39 -32.88 -0.06 25.08
C LEU A 39 -31.96 0.96 25.76
N LYS A 40 -32.37 1.51 26.90
CA LYS A 40 -31.53 2.42 27.71
C LYS A 40 -30.29 1.71 28.23
N TYR A 41 -30.41 0.46 28.66
CA TYR A 41 -29.29 -0.35 29.14
C TYR A 41 -28.32 -0.70 28.00
N LYS A 42 -28.83 -1.09 26.83
CA LYS A 42 -28.03 -1.35 25.62
C LYS A 42 -27.25 -0.11 25.18
N TYR A 43 -27.85 1.08 25.24
CA TYR A 43 -27.15 2.33 24.94
C TYR A 43 -26.05 2.62 25.96
N LYS A 44 -26.29 2.38 27.25
CA LYS A 44 -25.28 2.57 28.31
C LYS A 44 -24.12 1.58 28.17
N ILE A 45 -24.40 0.32 27.86
CA ILE A 45 -23.38 -0.70 27.54
C ILE A 45 -22.59 -0.30 26.31
N ASN A 46 -23.24 0.04 25.19
CA ASN A 46 -22.53 0.47 23.98
C ASN A 46 -21.66 1.69 24.25
N ARG A 47 -22.17 2.67 25.00
CA ARG A 47 -21.40 3.86 25.39
C ARG A 47 -20.19 3.48 26.26
N PHE A 48 -20.36 2.59 27.23
CA PHE A 48 -19.28 2.11 28.11
C PHE A 48 -18.23 1.28 27.34
N LEU A 49 -18.68 0.43 26.42
CA LEU A 49 -17.82 -0.35 25.52
C LEU A 49 -17.04 0.54 24.55
N THR A 50 -17.65 1.61 24.04
CA THR A 50 -16.92 2.61 23.23
C THR A 50 -15.97 3.47 24.06
N PHE A 51 -16.26 3.70 25.36
CA PHE A 51 -15.45 4.58 26.20
C PHE A 51 -14.15 3.90 26.68
N ASN A 52 -14.17 2.58 26.86
CA ASN A 52 -13.02 1.87 27.41
C ASN A 52 -12.01 1.38 26.37
N ASN A 53 -12.17 1.64 25.06
CA ASN A 53 -11.28 1.13 23.99
C ASN A 53 -11.05 -0.41 24.00
N LEU A 54 -11.73 -1.17 24.85
CA LEU A 54 -11.48 -2.60 25.09
C LEU A 54 -11.91 -3.48 23.91
N TYR A 55 -12.71 -2.96 22.98
CA TYR A 55 -13.04 -3.61 21.72
C TYR A 55 -12.60 -2.74 20.56
N GLN A 56 -11.30 -2.79 20.24
CA GLN A 56 -10.88 -2.38 18.90
C GLN A 56 -11.51 -3.35 17.91
N ARG A 57 -12.49 -2.82 17.15
CA ARG A 57 -13.17 -3.58 16.12
C ARG A 57 -12.18 -3.84 14.99
N THR A 58 -11.78 -5.09 14.82
CA THR A 58 -10.91 -5.50 13.72
C THR A 58 -11.72 -5.65 12.45
N ASP A 59 -11.07 -5.47 11.30
CA ASP A 59 -11.66 -5.71 9.98
C ASP A 59 -11.72 -7.21 9.62
N TYR A 60 -11.35 -8.09 10.56
CA TYR A 60 -11.13 -9.52 10.33
C TYR A 60 -12.08 -10.36 11.18
N VAL A 61 -12.63 -11.42 10.57
CA VAL A 61 -13.41 -12.44 11.26
C VAL A 61 -12.83 -13.80 10.87
N LEU A 62 -12.54 -14.62 11.87
CA LEU A 62 -12.16 -16.02 11.68
C LEU A 62 -13.43 -16.87 11.73
N VAL A 63 -13.64 -17.67 10.69
CA VAL A 63 -14.78 -18.58 10.57
C VAL A 63 -14.22 -19.98 10.48
N THR A 64 -14.63 -20.85 11.40
CA THR A 64 -14.33 -22.28 11.35
C THR A 64 -15.51 -23.02 10.74
N LEU A 65 -15.22 -24.02 9.92
CA LEU A 65 -16.21 -24.94 9.37
C LEU A 65 -15.92 -26.33 9.93
N GLN A 66 -16.96 -27.15 10.04
CA GLN A 66 -16.83 -28.52 10.53
C GLN A 66 -16.13 -29.44 9.51
N GLU A 67 -16.30 -29.16 8.22
CA GLU A 67 -15.73 -29.95 7.12
C GLU A 67 -14.77 -29.09 6.26
N GLU A 68 -13.62 -29.64 5.89
CA GLU A 68 -12.63 -28.97 5.03
C GLU A 68 -13.15 -28.77 3.60
N SER A 69 -13.93 -29.73 3.09
CA SER A 69 -14.58 -29.66 1.78
C SER A 69 -15.44 -28.39 1.63
N GLY A 70 -16.11 -27.97 2.71
CA GLY A 70 -16.90 -26.74 2.74
C GLY A 70 -16.04 -25.48 2.59
N VAL A 71 -14.80 -25.50 3.11
CA VAL A 71 -13.87 -24.37 2.96
C VAL A 71 -13.46 -24.23 1.50
N ASP A 72 -13.08 -25.34 0.86
CA ASP A 72 -12.62 -25.31 -0.52
C ASP A 72 -13.73 -24.95 -1.50
N GLN A 73 -14.97 -25.43 -1.29
CA GLN A 73 -16.12 -25.01 -2.08
C GLN A 73 -16.43 -23.51 -1.94
N ILE A 74 -16.29 -22.95 -0.73
CA ILE A 74 -16.45 -21.50 -0.51
C ILE A 74 -15.34 -20.74 -1.22
N LEU A 75 -14.09 -21.20 -1.10
CA LEU A 75 -12.93 -20.55 -1.72
C LEU A 75 -12.99 -20.63 -3.25
N GLU A 76 -13.40 -21.76 -3.81
CA GLU A 76 -13.57 -21.94 -5.26
C GLU A 76 -14.68 -21.01 -5.80
N LYS A 77 -15.82 -20.93 -5.09
CA LYS A 77 -16.90 -19.98 -5.42
C LYS A 77 -16.48 -18.53 -5.25
N CYS A 78 -15.48 -18.26 -4.41
CA CYS A 78 -14.94 -16.92 -4.14
C CYS A 78 -13.58 -16.67 -4.80
N ASN A 79 -13.15 -17.53 -5.71
CA ASN A 79 -11.76 -17.56 -6.18
C ASN A 79 -11.46 -16.32 -7.02
N LEU A 80 -10.94 -15.28 -6.36
CA LEU A 80 -10.36 -14.12 -6.99
C LEU A 80 -9.03 -14.53 -7.61
N ASN A 81 -8.75 -14.04 -8.82
CA ASN A 81 -7.53 -14.38 -9.51
C ASN A 81 -6.31 -14.01 -8.63
N LYS A 82 -5.29 -14.87 -8.50
CA LYS A 82 -4.15 -14.63 -7.58
C LYS A 82 -3.46 -13.28 -7.82
N TRP A 83 -3.39 -12.87 -9.09
CA TRP A 83 -2.87 -11.56 -9.52
C TRP A 83 -3.63 -10.38 -8.94
N TYR A 84 -4.92 -10.55 -8.70
CA TYR A 84 -5.76 -9.51 -8.12
C TYR A 84 -5.30 -9.13 -6.72
N GLY A 85 -4.97 -10.12 -5.88
CA GLY A 85 -4.46 -9.87 -4.53
C GLY A 85 -3.17 -9.05 -4.55
N VAL A 86 -2.27 -9.35 -5.49
CA VAL A 86 -1.03 -8.59 -5.68
C VAL A 86 -1.34 -7.16 -6.11
N ILE A 87 -2.12 -6.97 -7.18
CA ILE A 87 -2.47 -5.64 -7.68
C ILE A 87 -3.16 -4.81 -6.59
N MET A 88 -4.07 -5.39 -5.83
CA MET A 88 -4.77 -4.71 -4.74
C MET A 88 -3.89 -4.38 -3.53
N ASP A 89 -2.87 -5.18 -3.25
CA ASP A 89 -1.93 -4.93 -2.16
C ASP A 89 -0.96 -3.79 -2.49
N TYR A 90 -0.64 -3.55 -3.76
CA TYR A 90 0.31 -2.52 -4.21
C TYR A 90 -0.35 -1.25 -4.79
N PHE A 91 -1.39 -1.39 -5.63
CA PHE A 91 -2.02 -0.26 -6.36
C PHE A 91 -3.37 0.20 -5.78
N GLY A 92 -3.87 -0.47 -4.73
CA GLY A 92 -5.22 -0.26 -4.20
C GLY A 92 -5.49 1.09 -3.53
N CYS A 93 -4.50 1.98 -3.41
CA CYS A 93 -4.69 3.35 -2.90
C CYS A 93 -5.44 4.24 -3.89
N CYS A 94 -5.31 3.98 -5.18
CA CYS A 94 -5.90 4.82 -6.20
C CYS A 94 -7.28 4.26 -6.57
N HIS A 95 -8.33 4.77 -5.92
CA HIS A 95 -9.71 4.36 -6.20
C HIS A 95 -10.07 4.54 -7.69
N GLN A 96 -9.47 5.54 -8.34
CA GLN A 96 -9.61 5.81 -9.77
C GLN A 96 -8.99 4.71 -10.64
N LEU A 97 -7.79 4.21 -10.33
CA LEU A 97 -7.18 3.09 -11.09
C LEU A 97 -8.01 1.81 -10.94
N LEU A 98 -8.53 1.53 -9.74
CA LEU A 98 -9.40 0.38 -9.52
C LEU A 98 -10.70 0.45 -10.33
N ASN A 99 -11.28 1.64 -10.46
CA ASN A 99 -12.45 1.85 -11.31
C ASN A 99 -12.08 1.78 -12.80
N TYR A 100 -10.91 2.29 -13.20
CA TYR A 100 -10.43 2.29 -14.58
C TYR A 100 -10.18 0.89 -15.11
N PHE A 101 -9.63 -0.01 -14.29
CA PHE A 101 -9.45 -1.40 -14.69
C PHE A 101 -10.77 -2.14 -14.96
N ASN A 102 -11.94 -1.53 -14.71
CA ASN A 102 -13.26 -2.06 -15.09
C ASN A 102 -13.46 -3.52 -14.67
N TYR A 103 -12.78 -3.90 -13.58
CA TYR A 103 -12.58 -5.28 -13.13
C TYR A 103 -13.68 -5.73 -12.16
N ASP A 104 -14.73 -4.92 -12.02
CA ASP A 104 -15.90 -5.10 -11.14
C ASP A 104 -16.79 -6.30 -11.53
N LYS A 105 -16.43 -7.04 -12.59
CA LYS A 105 -17.14 -8.24 -13.03
C LYS A 105 -16.74 -9.54 -12.29
N GLN A 106 -15.65 -9.55 -11.51
CA GLN A 106 -15.42 -10.66 -10.58
C GLN A 106 -16.26 -10.45 -9.32
N LYS A 107 -17.40 -11.16 -9.27
CA LYS A 107 -18.48 -11.05 -8.28
C LYS A 107 -17.98 -10.92 -6.84
N TRP A 108 -17.80 -9.68 -6.37
CA TRP A 108 -17.75 -9.41 -4.95
C TRP A 108 -19.05 -9.90 -4.32
N LYS A 109 -18.94 -10.76 -3.31
CA LYS A 109 -20.10 -11.07 -2.47
C LYS A 109 -20.30 -9.92 -1.49
N PHE A 110 -21.39 -9.20 -1.69
CA PHE A 110 -21.89 -8.25 -0.71
C PHE A 110 -22.67 -9.01 0.35
N ILE A 111 -22.24 -8.88 1.60
CA ILE A 111 -23.04 -9.32 2.76
C ILE A 111 -23.54 -8.04 3.41
N ASN A 112 -24.85 -7.80 3.37
CA ASN A 112 -25.47 -6.58 3.90
C ASN A 112 -24.87 -5.27 3.33
N ASP A 113 -24.70 -5.19 2.01
CA ASP A 113 -24.07 -4.06 1.30
C ASP A 113 -22.59 -3.80 1.69
N GLN A 114 -21.95 -4.73 2.40
CA GLN A 114 -20.53 -4.66 2.73
C GLN A 114 -19.73 -5.64 1.88
N ARG A 115 -18.60 -5.16 1.35
CA ARG A 115 -17.65 -5.98 0.60
C ARG A 115 -16.91 -6.90 1.57
N VAL A 116 -17.00 -8.21 1.36
CA VAL A 116 -16.30 -9.19 2.18
C VAL A 116 -15.25 -9.91 1.33
N TYR A 117 -14.03 -9.98 1.84
CA TYR A 117 -12.93 -10.71 1.22
C TYR A 117 -12.68 -11.99 2.02
N ILE A 118 -12.96 -13.14 1.41
CA ILE A 118 -12.79 -14.46 2.02
C ILE A 118 -11.48 -15.06 1.52
N ARG A 119 -10.66 -15.56 2.45
CA ARG A 119 -9.41 -16.27 2.15
C ARG A 119 -9.21 -17.40 3.16
N ARG A 120 -8.45 -18.43 2.78
CA ARG A 120 -7.98 -19.45 3.72
C ARG A 120 -7.18 -18.75 4.84
N ALA A 121 -7.47 -19.08 6.08
CA ALA A 121 -6.72 -18.56 7.21
C ALA A 121 -5.29 -19.12 7.14
N PRO A 122 -4.26 -18.29 7.37
CA PRO A 122 -2.90 -18.77 7.54
C PRO A 122 -2.77 -19.59 8.82
N GLU A 123 -1.67 -20.33 8.96
CA GLU A 123 -1.35 -21.05 10.19
C GLU A 123 -1.30 -20.09 11.38
N PRO A 124 -1.77 -20.50 12.58
CA PRO A 124 -1.90 -19.60 13.73
C PRO A 124 -0.56 -19.01 14.18
N LEU A 125 0.55 -19.73 13.96
CA LEU A 125 1.92 -19.27 14.26
C LEU A 125 2.42 -18.22 13.26
N ASP A 126 1.88 -18.21 12.03
CA ASP A 126 2.23 -17.23 11.00
C ASP A 126 1.49 -15.89 11.21
N ILE A 127 0.47 -15.84 12.08
CA ILE A 127 -0.38 -14.67 12.31
C ILE A 127 0.30 -13.66 13.25
N ILE A 128 0.45 -12.41 12.78
CA ILE A 128 0.94 -11.29 13.60
C ILE A 128 -0.26 -10.57 14.23
N TRP A 129 -0.71 -11.07 15.38
CA TRP A 129 -1.93 -10.60 16.07
C TRP A 129 -1.93 -9.10 16.37
N GLN A 130 -0.79 -8.51 16.69
CA GLN A 130 -0.66 -7.08 17.01
C GLN A 130 -1.04 -6.19 15.81
N ASN A 131 -0.94 -6.70 14.59
CA ASN A 131 -1.21 -5.95 13.37
C ASN A 131 -2.69 -6.02 12.93
N PHE A 132 -3.56 -6.76 13.64
CA PHE A 132 -4.99 -6.85 13.32
C PHE A 132 -5.78 -5.58 13.64
N ASN A 133 -5.25 -4.75 14.55
CA ASN A 133 -5.91 -3.52 14.98
C ASN A 133 -5.67 -2.33 14.02
N THR A 134 -4.87 -2.53 12.97
CA THR A 134 -4.60 -1.49 11.97
C THR A 134 -5.50 -1.68 10.75
N SER A 135 -6.17 -0.59 10.36
CA SER A 135 -7.09 -0.60 9.22
C SER A 135 -6.36 -0.86 7.90
N HIS A 136 -7.06 -1.41 6.92
CA HIS A 136 -6.46 -1.66 5.59
C HIS A 136 -5.91 -0.40 4.93
N SER A 137 -6.60 0.73 5.05
CA SER A 137 -6.17 2.01 4.49
C SER A 137 -4.88 2.51 5.14
N GLU A 138 -4.75 2.37 6.46
CA GLU A 138 -3.54 2.75 7.18
C GLU A 138 -2.34 1.89 6.76
N LYS A 139 -2.52 0.55 6.67
CA LYS A 139 -1.47 -0.36 6.17
C LYS A 139 -0.98 0.04 4.78
N ARG A 140 -1.92 0.34 3.88
CA ARG A 140 -1.61 0.76 2.51
C ARG A 140 -0.86 2.10 2.47
N CYS A 141 -1.29 3.08 3.25
CA CYS A 141 -0.59 4.36 3.37
C CYS A 141 0.86 4.17 3.85
N LYS A 142 1.07 3.34 4.86
CA LYS A 142 2.41 3.01 5.36
C LYS A 142 3.27 2.34 4.29
N ARG A 143 2.76 1.35 3.56
CA ARG A 143 3.48 0.70 2.45
C ARG A 143 3.87 1.69 1.36
N LEU A 144 2.96 2.59 0.98
CA LEU A 144 3.25 3.61 -0.03
C LEU A 144 4.31 4.61 0.46
N MET A 145 4.22 5.04 1.72
CA MET A 145 5.24 5.90 2.33
C MET A 145 6.62 5.22 2.36
N VAL A 146 6.68 3.94 2.73
CA VAL A 146 7.90 3.14 2.73
C VAL A 146 8.47 3.00 1.33
N PHE A 147 7.64 2.68 0.34
CA PHE A 147 8.05 2.58 -1.05
C PHE A 147 8.61 3.90 -1.58
N SER A 148 7.92 5.02 -1.32
CA SER A 148 8.40 6.36 -1.68
C SER A 148 9.73 6.69 -1.02
N LEU A 149 9.89 6.39 0.27
CA LEU A 149 11.15 6.61 1.00
C LEU A 149 12.31 5.83 0.36
N ASN A 150 12.11 4.54 0.07
CA ASN A 150 13.13 3.72 -0.59
C ASN A 150 13.45 4.23 -2.00
N PHE A 151 12.45 4.68 -2.74
CA PHE A 151 12.64 5.28 -4.06
C PHE A 151 13.47 6.57 -4.01
N PHE A 152 13.23 7.45 -3.03
CA PHE A 152 14.05 8.66 -2.84
C PHE A 152 15.51 8.34 -2.53
N VAL A 153 15.79 7.30 -1.75
CA VAL A 153 17.16 6.85 -1.47
C VAL A 153 17.86 6.39 -2.75
N VAL A 154 17.16 5.65 -3.61
CA VAL A 154 17.67 5.24 -4.93
C VAL A 154 17.95 6.45 -5.81
N LEU A 155 17.04 7.44 -5.84
CA LEU A 155 17.24 8.68 -6.59
C LEU A 155 18.46 9.48 -6.11
N ILE A 156 18.60 9.67 -4.79
CA ILE A 156 19.78 10.35 -4.22
C ILE A 156 21.05 9.61 -4.63
N GLY A 157 21.04 8.27 -4.55
CA GLY A 157 22.14 7.45 -5.01
C GLY A 157 22.47 7.64 -6.49
N ALA A 158 21.46 7.74 -7.35
CA ALA A 158 21.62 8.02 -8.78
C ALA A 158 22.29 9.38 -9.03
N PHE A 159 21.86 10.43 -8.32
CA PHE A 159 22.47 11.76 -8.43
C PHE A 159 23.93 11.80 -7.97
N ILE A 160 24.26 11.08 -6.89
CA ILE A 160 25.65 10.95 -6.42
C ILE A 160 26.52 10.28 -7.49
N VAL A 161 26.05 9.14 -8.04
CA VAL A 161 26.77 8.43 -9.11
C VAL A 161 26.93 9.30 -10.35
N TYR A 162 25.88 10.03 -10.73
CA TYR A 162 25.92 10.97 -11.85
C TYR A 162 26.96 12.09 -11.63
N GLY A 163 26.97 12.73 -10.46
CA GLY A 163 27.92 13.79 -10.15
C GLY A 163 29.38 13.31 -10.19
N ILE A 164 29.62 12.10 -9.70
CA ILE A 164 30.96 11.48 -9.79
C ILE A 164 31.31 11.16 -11.25
N SER A 165 30.38 10.61 -12.03
CA SER A 165 30.61 10.33 -13.46
C SER A 165 30.89 11.60 -14.27
N TYR A 166 30.18 12.70 -13.97
CA TYR A 166 30.38 13.98 -14.64
C TYR A 166 31.78 14.54 -14.36
N THR A 167 32.21 14.52 -13.09
CA THR A 167 33.56 14.96 -12.71
C THR A 167 34.66 14.05 -13.27
N GLN A 168 34.40 12.74 -13.42
CA GLN A 168 35.31 11.82 -14.11
C GLN A 168 35.49 12.19 -15.58
N ASN A 169 34.40 12.50 -16.30
CA ASN A 169 34.46 12.92 -17.69
C ASN A 169 35.22 14.24 -17.86
N GLN A 170 35.03 15.20 -16.96
CA GLN A 170 35.79 16.45 -17.00
C GLN A 170 37.29 16.22 -16.74
N ALA A 171 37.62 15.36 -15.77
CA ALA A 171 39.00 14.98 -15.47
C ALA A 171 39.67 14.17 -16.59
N GLN A 172 38.90 13.58 -17.53
CA GLN A 172 39.50 12.89 -18.68
C GLN A 172 40.35 13.80 -19.55
N SER A 173 39.99 15.08 -19.65
CA SER A 173 40.77 16.09 -20.38
C SER A 173 42.11 16.43 -19.72
N SER A 174 42.27 16.15 -18.42
CA SER A 174 43.52 16.31 -17.71
C SER A 174 44.39 15.04 -17.77
N ASN A 175 45.69 15.18 -18.00
CA ASN A 175 46.65 14.07 -18.08
C ASN A 175 46.99 13.44 -16.71
N THR A 176 46.24 13.73 -15.65
CA THR A 176 46.52 13.23 -14.31
C THR A 176 45.89 11.84 -14.11
N PHE A 177 46.64 10.79 -14.47
CA PHE A 177 46.23 9.40 -14.28
C PHE A 177 45.71 9.10 -12.85
N TYR A 178 46.35 9.67 -11.81
CA TYR A 178 45.98 9.45 -10.41
C TYR A 178 44.56 9.93 -10.06
N VAL A 179 44.12 11.07 -10.61
CA VAL A 179 42.81 11.65 -10.30
C VAL A 179 41.70 10.73 -10.80
N LYS A 180 41.88 10.11 -11.98
CA LYS A 180 40.90 9.20 -12.58
C LYS A 180 40.66 7.96 -11.71
N TYR A 181 41.74 7.33 -11.22
CA TYR A 181 41.63 6.14 -10.36
C TYR A 181 41.01 6.45 -9.00
N LEU A 182 41.42 7.56 -8.38
CA LEU A 182 40.87 7.98 -7.08
C LEU A 182 39.36 8.23 -7.19
N LEU A 183 38.93 8.94 -8.23
CA LEU A 183 37.53 9.27 -8.45
C LEU A 183 36.68 8.03 -8.79
N SER A 184 37.26 7.04 -9.47
CA SER A 184 36.62 5.74 -9.70
C SER A 184 36.45 4.95 -8.39
N GLY A 185 37.49 4.92 -7.55
CA GLY A 185 37.43 4.29 -6.22
C GLY A 185 36.37 4.93 -5.32
N LEU A 186 36.26 6.27 -5.31
CA LEU A 186 35.21 6.98 -4.58
C LEU A 186 33.80 6.64 -5.10
N CYS A 187 33.64 6.49 -6.41
CA CYS A 187 32.37 6.06 -6.99
C CYS A 187 31.95 4.67 -6.48
N ALA A 188 32.87 3.71 -6.53
CA ALA A 188 32.62 2.35 -6.05
C ALA A 188 32.28 2.34 -4.54
N LEU A 189 33.03 3.08 -3.73
CA LEU A 189 32.77 3.22 -2.29
C LEU A 189 31.38 3.82 -2.02
N ALA A 190 31.00 4.88 -2.73
CA ALA A 190 29.69 5.51 -2.58
C ALA A 190 28.56 4.53 -2.92
N ILE A 191 28.70 3.76 -4.01
CA ILE A 191 27.71 2.76 -4.42
C ILE A 191 27.52 1.68 -3.35
N LEU A 192 28.61 1.22 -2.72
CA LEU A 192 28.58 0.25 -1.62
C LEU A 192 27.85 0.81 -0.40
N ILE A 193 28.16 2.04 0.02
CA ILE A 193 27.50 2.70 1.16
C ILE A 193 25.99 2.85 0.90
N ILE A 194 25.60 3.31 -0.29
CA ILE A 194 24.20 3.46 -0.68
C ILE A 194 23.48 2.11 -0.65
N ASN A 195 24.10 1.03 -1.15
CA ASN A 195 23.53 -0.32 -1.09
C ASN A 195 23.28 -0.77 0.35
N GLN A 196 24.25 -0.56 1.25
CA GLN A 196 24.13 -0.95 2.64
C GLN A 196 23.01 -0.18 3.36
N ILE A 197 22.92 1.13 3.11
CA ILE A 197 21.86 1.98 3.67
C ILE A 197 20.49 1.52 3.17
N LEU A 198 20.36 1.25 1.87
CA LEU A 198 19.10 0.81 1.28
C LEU A 198 18.63 -0.53 1.87
N GLU A 199 19.53 -1.51 2.03
CA GLU A 199 19.21 -2.79 2.65
C GLU A 199 18.76 -2.62 4.12
N MET A 200 19.47 -1.77 4.87
CA MET A 200 19.12 -1.45 6.25
C MET A 200 17.74 -0.80 6.33
N LEU A 201 17.44 0.17 5.46
CA LEU A 201 16.16 0.85 5.41
C LEU A 201 15.02 -0.09 5.05
N ILE A 202 15.19 -0.99 4.08
CA ILE A 202 14.16 -1.98 3.72
C ILE A 202 13.82 -2.88 4.93
N LYS A 203 14.83 -3.34 5.68
CA LYS A 203 14.62 -4.17 6.88
C LYS A 203 13.91 -3.42 8.02
N ILE A 204 14.22 -2.14 8.21
CA ILE A 204 13.56 -1.32 9.24
C ILE A 204 12.12 -1.00 8.83
N THR A 205 11.92 -0.63 7.57
CA THR A 205 10.63 -0.19 7.05
C THR A 205 9.63 -1.33 6.90
N SER A 206 10.06 -2.57 6.64
CA SER A 206 9.16 -3.73 6.57
C SER A 206 8.40 -3.97 7.89
N LYS A 207 9.07 -3.75 9.03
CA LYS A 207 8.42 -3.83 10.36
C LYS A 207 7.36 -2.74 10.54
N TYR A 208 7.48 -1.63 9.82
CA TYR A 208 6.52 -0.52 9.84
C TYR A 208 5.30 -0.76 8.95
N GLU A 209 5.37 -1.63 7.94
CA GLU A 209 4.25 -1.92 7.02
C GLU A 209 3.07 -2.69 7.66
N LYS A 210 3.27 -3.25 8.87
CA LYS A 210 2.23 -3.94 9.67
C LYS A 210 1.50 -5.07 8.91
N HIS A 211 2.26 -6.04 8.40
CA HIS A 211 1.70 -7.22 7.73
C HIS A 211 0.85 -8.08 8.66
N THR A 212 -0.16 -8.78 8.13
CA THR A 212 -0.99 -9.68 8.95
C THR A 212 -0.28 -10.99 9.26
N THR A 213 0.72 -11.37 8.47
CA THR A 213 1.47 -12.61 8.65
C THR A 213 2.96 -12.45 8.39
N TYR A 214 3.80 -13.28 9.03
CA TYR A 214 5.25 -13.27 8.86
C TYR A 214 5.66 -13.63 7.43
N THR A 215 5.01 -14.64 6.84
CA THR A 215 5.24 -15.04 5.45
C THR A 215 5.01 -13.89 4.47
N LYS A 216 3.95 -13.08 4.70
CA LYS A 216 3.69 -11.90 3.87
C LYS A 216 4.71 -10.79 4.10
N GLU A 217 5.20 -10.62 5.33
CA GLU A 217 6.25 -9.65 5.64
C GLU A 217 7.55 -10.01 4.90
N THR A 218 8.02 -11.24 5.03
CA THR A 218 9.25 -11.68 4.34
C THR A 218 9.10 -11.58 2.82
N ARG A 219 7.94 -11.98 2.28
CA ARG A 219 7.66 -11.83 0.85
C ARG A 219 7.67 -10.37 0.40
N SER A 220 7.08 -9.46 1.18
CA SER A 220 7.07 -8.03 0.88
C SER A 220 8.50 -7.48 0.83
N VAL A 221 9.32 -7.83 1.82
CA VAL A 221 10.76 -7.47 1.87
C VAL A 221 11.48 -7.92 0.61
N MET A 222 11.34 -9.20 0.24
CA MET A 222 12.01 -9.76 -0.95
C MET A 222 11.58 -9.06 -2.24
N VAL A 223 10.26 -8.82 -2.40
CA VAL A 223 9.72 -8.16 -3.60
C VAL A 223 10.19 -6.71 -3.68
N THR A 224 10.08 -5.95 -2.59
CA THR A 224 10.54 -4.56 -2.53
C THR A 224 12.04 -4.48 -2.79
N GLN A 225 12.83 -5.36 -2.20
CA GLN A 225 14.27 -5.45 -2.47
C GLN A 225 14.56 -5.75 -3.94
N THR A 226 13.84 -6.69 -4.55
CA THR A 226 14.01 -7.04 -5.97
C THR A 226 13.67 -5.87 -6.88
N ILE A 227 12.56 -5.16 -6.61
CA ILE A 227 12.16 -3.97 -7.39
C ILE A 227 13.21 -2.87 -7.24
N MET A 228 13.71 -2.61 -6.03
CA MET A 228 14.71 -1.58 -5.77
C MET A 228 16.06 -1.93 -6.41
N GLN A 229 16.46 -3.20 -6.40
CA GLN A 229 17.65 -3.68 -7.09
C GLN A 229 17.51 -3.53 -8.61
N PHE A 230 16.36 -3.88 -9.17
CA PHE A 230 16.08 -3.67 -10.60
C PHE A 230 16.13 -2.19 -10.99
N LEU A 231 15.47 -1.32 -10.21
CA LEU A 231 15.53 0.13 -10.41
C LEU A 231 16.97 0.64 -10.38
N LYS A 232 17.75 0.22 -9.38
CA LYS A 232 19.14 0.67 -9.21
C LYS A 232 20.07 0.17 -10.32
N THR A 233 19.93 -1.08 -10.74
CA THR A 233 20.90 -1.73 -11.66
C THR A 233 20.55 -1.56 -13.13
N ALA A 234 19.26 -1.53 -13.48
CA ALA A 234 18.82 -1.41 -14.86
C ALA A 234 18.35 0.01 -15.19
N LEU A 235 17.40 0.55 -14.42
CA LEU A 235 16.73 1.79 -14.79
C LEU A 235 17.59 3.03 -14.54
N VAL A 236 18.35 3.08 -13.44
CA VAL A 236 19.22 4.23 -13.16
C VAL A 236 20.31 4.39 -14.22
N PRO A 237 21.14 3.38 -14.54
CA PRO A 237 22.16 3.54 -15.58
C PRO A 237 21.57 3.87 -16.96
N PHE A 238 20.46 3.21 -17.32
CA PHE A 238 19.77 3.47 -18.58
C PHE A 238 19.22 4.91 -18.64
N GLY A 239 18.58 5.37 -17.58
CA GLY A 239 18.06 6.73 -17.47
C GLY A 239 19.18 7.77 -17.49
N LEU A 240 20.30 7.51 -16.80
CA LEU A 240 21.48 8.37 -16.84
C LEU A 240 22.07 8.43 -18.25
N PHE A 241 22.19 7.30 -18.96
CA PHE A 241 22.69 7.25 -20.34
C PHE A 241 21.83 8.12 -21.28
N ILE A 242 20.50 7.94 -21.24
CA ILE A 242 19.57 8.76 -22.04
C ILE A 242 19.71 10.23 -21.69
N PHE A 243 19.77 10.55 -20.40
CA PHE A 243 19.87 11.93 -19.93
C PHE A 243 21.18 12.58 -20.38
N THR A 244 22.32 11.89 -20.25
CA THR A 244 23.62 12.41 -20.68
C THR A 244 23.66 12.64 -22.19
N ASP A 245 23.15 11.69 -22.98
CA ASP A 245 23.11 11.81 -24.44
C ASP A 245 22.20 12.98 -24.86
N PHE A 246 21.02 13.09 -24.27
CA PHE A 246 20.11 14.21 -24.52
C PHE A 246 20.75 15.57 -24.21
N ILE A 247 21.40 15.72 -23.05
CA ILE A 247 22.07 16.96 -22.68
C ILE A 247 23.21 17.29 -23.64
N GLN A 248 24.04 16.30 -23.99
CA GLN A 248 25.18 16.50 -24.89
C GLN A 248 24.74 16.89 -26.31
N ASN A 249 23.70 16.25 -26.83
CA ASN A 249 23.14 16.57 -28.16
C ASN A 249 22.51 17.96 -28.20
N ASN A 250 21.80 18.38 -27.14
CA ASN A 250 21.23 19.73 -27.09
C ASN A 250 22.30 20.82 -26.91
N LEU A 251 23.32 20.58 -26.08
CA LEU A 251 24.41 21.54 -25.89
C LEU A 251 25.20 21.73 -27.20
N THR A 252 25.54 20.63 -27.89
CA THR A 252 26.25 20.72 -29.18
C THR A 252 25.43 21.46 -30.24
N ALA A 253 24.11 21.24 -30.31
CA ALA A 253 23.24 22.01 -31.19
C ALA A 253 23.26 23.52 -30.89
N ILE A 254 23.19 23.90 -29.60
CA ILE A 254 23.26 25.30 -29.18
C ILE A 254 24.62 25.91 -29.52
N TYR A 255 25.72 25.22 -29.23
CA TYR A 255 27.08 25.70 -29.56
C TYR A 255 27.26 25.91 -31.06
N ASN A 256 26.80 24.97 -31.89
CA ASN A 256 26.88 25.09 -33.34
C ASN A 256 26.06 26.29 -33.86
N LEU A 257 24.90 26.56 -33.26
CA LEU A 257 24.05 27.70 -33.64
C LEU A 257 24.71 29.04 -33.27
N ILE A 258 25.33 29.13 -32.08
CA ILE A 258 26.08 30.33 -31.67
C ILE A 258 27.29 30.56 -32.56
N ILE A 259 28.05 29.51 -32.87
CA ILE A 259 29.24 29.61 -33.74
C ILE A 259 28.85 30.06 -35.14
N LEU A 260 27.76 29.52 -35.70
CA LEU A 260 27.25 29.92 -37.01
C LEU A 260 26.85 31.40 -37.04
N GLN A 261 26.12 31.87 -36.03
CA GLN A 261 25.76 33.28 -35.90
C GLN A 261 26.99 34.19 -35.78
N MET A 262 28.01 33.76 -35.04
CA MET A 262 29.25 34.52 -34.90
C MET A 262 30.03 34.58 -36.22
N LEU A 263 30.07 33.48 -36.99
CA LEU A 263 30.69 33.44 -38.31
C LEU A 263 29.98 34.36 -39.32
N GLU A 264 28.64 34.39 -39.30
CA GLU A 264 27.84 35.27 -40.16
C GLU A 264 28.09 36.76 -39.85
N ILE A 265 28.37 37.12 -38.59
CA ILE A 265 28.74 38.50 -38.22
C ILE A 265 30.17 38.86 -38.67
N LEU A 266 31.07 37.88 -38.75
CA LEU A 266 32.48 38.07 -39.11
C LEU A 266 32.72 38.15 -40.62
N ASP A 267 31.77 37.66 -41.43
CA ASP A 267 31.83 37.65 -42.90
C ASP A 267 30.60 38.38 -43.51
N PRO A 268 30.45 39.72 -43.27
CA PRO A 268 29.25 40.49 -43.63
C PRO A 268 29.09 40.81 -45.12
#